data_AF-A0A963QC52-F1
#
_entry.id   AF-A0A963QC52-F1
#
_cell.length_a   1.000
_cell.length_b   1.000
_cell.length_c   1.000
_cell.angle_alpha   90.00
_cell.angle_beta   90.00
_cell.angle_gamma   90.00
#
_symmetry.space_group_name_H-M   'P 1'
#
loop_
_entity.id
_entity.type
_entity.pdbx_description
1 polymer ?
#
loop_
_entity_poly.entity_id
_entity_poly.type
_entity_poly.pdbx_seq_one_letter_code
_entity_poly.pdbx_strand_id
1 'polypeptide(L)'
;MLSLCTRNGLRRAVASVLLLAAPVLQAQAPADGATLYREHCAACHGAQRLGGMGPALLPESLSRLRKAEMLQVLNQGRPATQMPGFGDTLGKEQLAALAQWITTPVVPAPQWLEADIRASREENPRARDLPNKPVWSADPMNLFLVVEAGDHHVSLVDGDRFEPIHRFPSRFALHGGPKFTPDGRFVFFGSRDG
;
A
#
# COMPACT_ATOMS: atom_id res chain seq x y z
N MET A 1 -26.29 -87.95 20.60
CA MET A 1 -25.21 -87.09 20.06
C MET A 1 -25.69 -86.53 18.73
N LEU A 2 -25.77 -85.20 18.64
CA LEU A 2 -25.68 -84.31 17.47
C LEU A 2 -26.53 -84.61 16.21
N SER A 3 -27.00 -83.64 15.42
CA SER A 3 -27.14 -82.19 15.48
C SER A 3 -27.66 -81.79 14.09
N LEU A 4 -28.85 -81.20 14.06
CA LEU A 4 -29.26 -80.04 13.24
C LEU A 4 -29.06 -79.93 11.71
N CYS A 5 -30.11 -79.29 11.15
CA CYS A 5 -30.09 -78.14 10.23
C CYS A 5 -30.37 -78.36 8.73
N THR A 6 -31.65 -78.22 8.40
CA THR A 6 -32.19 -77.70 7.14
C THR A 6 -31.64 -76.27 6.87
N ARG A 7 -31.15 -76.02 5.64
CA ARG A 7 -30.84 -74.65 5.16
C ARG A 7 -31.76 -74.27 4.01
N ASN A 8 -32.62 -73.31 4.32
CA ASN A 8 -33.54 -72.60 3.45
C ASN A 8 -32.76 -71.55 2.64
N GLY A 9 -32.82 -71.61 1.30
CA GLY A 9 -32.09 -70.72 0.39
C GLY A 9 -32.86 -69.44 0.09
N LEU A 10 -32.60 -68.38 0.87
CA LEU A 10 -33.19 -67.05 0.63
C LEU A 10 -32.37 -66.28 -0.42
N ARG A 11 -32.93 -66.14 -1.63
CA ARG A 11 -32.38 -65.32 -2.71
C ARG A 11 -32.46 -63.84 -2.33
N ARG A 12 -31.32 -63.18 -2.07
CA ARG A 12 -31.24 -61.73 -1.87
C ARG A 12 -31.23 -61.02 -3.23
N ALA A 13 -32.31 -60.32 -3.54
CA ALA A 13 -32.36 -59.37 -4.65
C ALA A 13 -31.54 -58.13 -4.27
N VAL A 14 -30.51 -57.81 -5.06
CA VAL A 14 -29.70 -56.60 -4.90
C VAL A 14 -30.36 -55.49 -5.71
N ALA A 15 -31.08 -54.59 -5.04
CA ALA A 15 -31.61 -53.38 -5.66
C ALA A 15 -30.47 -52.35 -5.78
N SER A 16 -30.04 -52.07 -7.01
CA SER A 16 -29.05 -51.02 -7.30
C SER A 16 -29.74 -49.66 -7.27
N VAL A 17 -29.47 -48.87 -6.23
CA VAL A 17 -29.89 -47.47 -6.14
C VAL A 17 -28.89 -46.62 -6.92
N LEU A 18 -29.29 -46.10 -8.09
CA LEU A 18 -28.55 -45.05 -8.78
C LEU A 18 -28.72 -43.74 -7.99
N LEU A 19 -27.67 -43.33 -7.26
CA LEU A 19 -27.58 -41.97 -6.73
C LEU A 19 -27.28 -41.00 -7.89
N LEU A 20 -28.29 -40.21 -8.26
CA LEU A 20 -28.11 -39.01 -9.08
C LEU A 20 -27.33 -37.97 -8.26
N ALA A 21 -26.03 -37.83 -8.53
CA ALA A 21 -25.22 -36.75 -7.99
C ALA A 21 -25.62 -35.43 -8.67
N ALA A 22 -26.46 -34.63 -8.00
CA ALA A 22 -26.72 -33.26 -8.43
C ALA A 22 -25.44 -32.43 -8.24
N PRO A 23 -25.09 -31.54 -9.19
CA PRO A 23 -23.96 -30.66 -9.02
C PRO A 23 -24.30 -29.67 -7.90
N VAL A 24 -23.57 -29.78 -6.79
CA VAL A 24 -23.62 -28.77 -5.73
C VAL A 24 -22.94 -27.54 -6.30
N LEU A 25 -23.75 -26.53 -6.66
CA LEU A 25 -23.23 -25.21 -6.99
C LEU A 25 -22.61 -24.65 -5.71
N GLN A 26 -21.29 -24.77 -5.56
CA GLN A 26 -20.57 -24.14 -4.47
C GLN A 26 -20.68 -22.63 -4.66
N ALA A 27 -21.58 -22.00 -3.91
CA ALA A 27 -21.58 -20.55 -3.75
C ALA A 27 -20.24 -20.16 -3.12
N GLN A 28 -19.37 -19.51 -3.90
CA GLN A 28 -18.16 -18.91 -3.38
C GLN A 28 -18.57 -17.89 -2.31
N ALA A 29 -17.98 -18.00 -1.12
CA ALA A 29 -18.23 -17.04 -0.05
C ALA A 29 -17.98 -15.62 -0.57
N PRO A 30 -18.79 -14.63 -0.16
CA PRO A 30 -18.62 -13.25 -0.61
C PRO A 30 -17.19 -12.81 -0.32
N ALA A 31 -16.55 -12.23 -1.32
CA ALA A 31 -15.18 -11.74 -1.20
C ALA A 31 -15.09 -10.72 -0.06
N ASP A 32 -14.33 -11.01 1.00
CA ASP A 32 -14.11 -10.08 2.10
C ASP A 32 -13.07 -9.03 1.68
N GLY A 33 -13.54 -7.82 1.38
CA GLY A 33 -12.68 -6.69 1.00
C GLY A 33 -11.61 -6.35 2.05
N ALA A 34 -11.87 -6.59 3.34
CA ALA A 34 -10.90 -6.35 4.39
C ALA A 34 -9.72 -7.33 4.31
N THR A 35 -10.01 -8.60 4.02
CA THR A 35 -9.00 -9.65 3.83
C THR A 35 -8.18 -9.39 2.57
N LEU A 36 -8.84 -9.09 1.45
CA LEU A 36 -8.17 -8.72 0.20
C LEU A 36 -7.23 -7.51 0.38
N TYR A 37 -7.66 -6.51 1.16
CA TYR A 37 -6.82 -5.36 1.46
C TYR A 37 -5.55 -5.73 2.22
N ARG A 38 -5.68 -6.57 3.27
CA ARG A 38 -4.52 -7.00 4.05
C ARG A 38 -3.52 -7.76 3.20
N GLU A 39 -3.99 -8.60 2.28
CA GLU A 39 -3.17 -9.44 1.41
C GLU A 39 -2.47 -8.65 0.30
N HIS A 40 -3.16 -7.68 -0.31
CA HIS A 40 -2.68 -7.06 -1.55
C HIS A 40 -2.28 -5.59 -1.42
N CYS A 41 -2.74 -4.88 -0.39
CA CYS A 41 -2.64 -3.42 -0.35
C CYS A 41 -1.89 -2.89 0.88
N ALA A 42 -2.04 -3.55 2.04
CA ALA A 42 -1.54 -3.05 3.31
C ALA A 42 -0.02 -2.86 3.36
N ALA A 43 0.75 -3.66 2.61
CA ALA A 43 2.21 -3.52 2.54
C ALA A 43 2.66 -2.15 2.01
N CYS A 44 1.88 -1.52 1.12
CA CYS A 44 2.20 -0.21 0.57
C CYS A 44 1.38 0.91 1.22
N HIS A 45 0.11 0.67 1.51
CA HIS A 45 -0.84 1.68 1.96
C HIS A 45 -1.08 1.69 3.48
N GLY A 46 -0.39 0.81 4.22
CA GLY A 46 -0.47 0.67 5.67
C GLY A 46 -1.71 -0.12 6.12
N ALA A 47 -1.60 -0.91 7.18
CA ALA A 47 -2.72 -1.70 7.71
C ALA A 47 -3.95 -0.84 8.06
N GLN A 48 -3.72 0.40 8.49
CA GLN A 48 -4.77 1.37 8.85
C GLN A 48 -5.16 2.31 7.70
N ARG A 49 -4.68 2.07 6.47
CA ARG A 49 -4.88 2.95 5.29
C ARG A 49 -4.26 4.35 5.40
N LEU A 50 -3.35 4.57 6.35
CA LEU A 50 -2.71 5.88 6.56
C LEU A 50 -1.56 6.16 5.59
N GLY A 51 -1.26 5.24 4.69
CA GLY A 51 -0.17 5.39 3.74
C GLY A 51 1.15 4.83 4.26
N GLY A 52 2.18 5.00 3.44
CA GLY A 52 3.51 4.46 3.61
C GLY A 52 4.25 4.68 2.30
N MET A 53 4.66 3.60 1.63
CA MET A 53 5.19 3.73 0.25
C MET A 53 4.12 4.22 -0.72
N GLY A 54 2.88 3.76 -0.56
CA GLY A 54 1.70 4.26 -1.24
C GLY A 54 1.04 5.39 -0.45
N PRO A 55 0.22 6.23 -1.11
CA PRO A 55 -0.55 7.27 -0.42
C PRO A 55 -1.59 6.68 0.55
N ALA A 56 -2.05 7.48 1.50
CA ALA A 56 -3.19 7.13 2.33
C ALA A 56 -4.45 6.85 1.49
N LEU A 57 -5.23 5.85 1.88
CA LEU A 57 -6.48 5.45 1.23
C LEU A 57 -7.68 5.79 2.12
N LEU A 58 -7.78 7.07 2.48
CA LEU A 58 -8.88 7.61 3.25
C LEU A 58 -10.03 8.03 2.31
N PRO A 59 -11.31 7.88 2.72
CA PRO A 59 -12.44 8.30 1.90
C PRO A 59 -12.34 9.76 1.42
N GLU A 60 -11.82 10.66 2.27
CA GLU A 60 -11.61 12.07 1.96
C GLU A 60 -10.57 12.25 0.85
N SER A 61 -9.45 11.52 0.93
CA SER A 61 -8.39 11.52 -0.09
C SER A 61 -8.87 10.94 -1.42
N LEU A 62 -9.81 9.99 -1.36
CA LEU A 62 -10.39 9.30 -2.51
C LEU A 62 -11.66 9.96 -3.06
N SER A 63 -12.14 11.05 -2.44
CA SER A 63 -13.41 11.71 -2.79
C SER A 63 -13.54 12.15 -4.25
N ARG A 64 -12.41 12.42 -4.91
CA ARG A 64 -12.36 12.80 -6.33
C ARG A 64 -12.27 11.61 -7.29
N LEU A 65 -11.98 10.42 -6.79
CA LEU A 65 -11.83 9.20 -7.59
C LEU A 65 -13.19 8.53 -7.72
N ARG A 66 -13.73 8.48 -8.94
CA ARG A 66 -15.03 7.84 -9.18
C ARG A 66 -14.90 6.32 -9.06
N LYS A 67 -15.99 5.64 -8.69
CA LYS A 67 -16.00 4.17 -8.53
C LYS A 67 -15.47 3.43 -9.77
N ALA A 68 -15.83 3.88 -10.98
CA ALA A 68 -15.35 3.28 -12.22
C ALA A 68 -13.83 3.42 -12.39
N GLU A 69 -13.27 4.60 -12.11
CA GLU A 69 -11.82 4.82 -12.14
C GLU A 69 -11.11 4.02 -11.05
N MET A 70 -11.69 3.92 -9.85
CA MET A 70 -11.13 3.08 -8.78
C MET A 70 -11.01 1.63 -9.21
N LEU A 71 -12.06 1.07 -9.82
CA LEU A 71 -12.03 -0.29 -10.36
C LEU A 71 -11.01 -0.44 -11.49
N GLN A 72 -10.87 0.56 -12.36
CA GLN A 72 -9.85 0.56 -13.40
C GLN A 72 -8.44 0.56 -12.80
N VAL A 73 -8.20 1.39 -11.79
CA VAL A 73 -6.91 1.45 -11.06
C VAL A 73 -6.62 0.13 -10.36
N LEU A 74 -7.60 -0.49 -9.69
CA LEU A 74 -7.40 -1.80 -9.07
C LEU A 74 -7.14 -2.89 -10.11
N ASN A 75 -7.77 -2.80 -11.29
CA ASN A 75 -7.58 -3.78 -12.36
C ASN A 75 -6.23 -3.63 -13.07
N GLN A 76 -5.85 -2.40 -13.44
CA GLN A 76 -4.74 -2.10 -14.35
C GLN A 76 -3.51 -1.50 -13.65
N GLY A 77 -3.63 -1.15 -12.37
CA GLY A 77 -2.61 -0.38 -11.65
C GLY A 77 -2.61 1.08 -12.07
N ARG A 78 -1.52 1.79 -11.73
CA ARG A 78 -1.30 3.18 -12.17
C ARG A 78 0.00 3.30 -12.96
N PRO A 79 -0.06 3.68 -14.25
CA PRO A 79 1.14 3.90 -15.07
C PRO A 79 2.11 4.88 -14.41
N ALA A 80 3.41 4.65 -14.62
CA ALA A 80 4.50 5.45 -14.04
C ALA A 80 4.49 5.52 -12.49
N THR A 81 3.94 4.49 -11.84
CA THR A 81 4.01 4.31 -10.39
C THR A 81 4.29 2.85 -10.05
N GLN A 82 4.62 2.59 -8.79
CA GLN A 82 4.78 1.22 -8.28
C GLN A 82 3.45 0.54 -7.94
N MET A 83 2.29 1.15 -8.22
CA MET A 83 0.98 0.56 -7.92
C MET A 83 0.60 -0.48 -8.98
N PRO A 84 0.60 -1.78 -8.65
CA PRO A 84 0.32 -2.85 -9.61
C PRO A 84 -1.17 -2.94 -9.93
N GLY A 85 -1.47 -3.60 -11.05
CA GLY A 85 -2.83 -4.06 -11.36
C GLY A 85 -3.08 -5.45 -10.80
N PHE A 86 -4.31 -5.70 -10.38
CA PHE A 86 -4.76 -6.97 -9.80
C PHE A 86 -5.76 -7.72 -10.68
N GLY A 87 -6.00 -7.27 -11.92
CA GLY A 87 -6.98 -7.89 -12.83
C GLY A 87 -6.67 -9.35 -13.20
N ASP A 88 -5.40 -9.74 -13.17
CA ASP A 88 -4.97 -11.12 -13.44
C ASP A 88 -5.07 -12.03 -12.20
N THR A 89 -5.18 -11.44 -11.00
CA THR A 89 -5.20 -12.17 -9.72
C THR A 89 -6.56 -12.15 -9.02
N LEU A 90 -7.35 -11.10 -9.23
CA LEU A 90 -8.64 -10.88 -8.57
C LEU A 90 -9.77 -10.80 -9.60
N GLY A 91 -10.83 -11.57 -9.36
CA GLY A 91 -12.06 -11.50 -10.15
C GLY A 91 -12.83 -10.20 -9.93
N LYS A 92 -13.80 -9.92 -10.81
CA LYS A 92 -14.61 -8.68 -10.78
C LYS A 92 -15.31 -8.46 -9.44
N GLU A 93 -15.83 -9.51 -8.82
CA GLU A 93 -16.50 -9.44 -7.51
C GLU A 93 -15.53 -9.09 -6.39
N GLN A 94 -14.32 -9.66 -6.42
CA GLN A 94 -13.25 -9.34 -5.45
C GLN A 94 -12.78 -7.89 -5.60
N LEU A 95 -12.59 -7.41 -6.83
CA LEU A 95 -12.24 -6.00 -7.09
C LEU A 95 -13.34 -5.05 -6.61
N ALA A 96 -14.62 -5.41 -6.80
CA ALA A 96 -15.74 -4.64 -6.32
C ALA A 96 -15.82 -4.60 -4.79
N ALA A 97 -15.62 -5.73 -4.12
CA ALA A 97 -15.58 -5.83 -2.66
C ALA A 97 -14.40 -5.02 -2.07
N LEU A 98 -13.23 -5.11 -2.68
CA LEU A 98 -12.06 -4.33 -2.29
C LEU A 98 -12.30 -2.82 -2.45
N ALA A 99 -12.83 -2.39 -3.60
CA ALA A 99 -13.17 -0.99 -3.84
C ALA A 99 -14.18 -0.48 -2.79
N GLN A 100 -15.22 -1.27 -2.51
CA GLN A 100 -16.22 -0.91 -1.49
C GLN A 100 -15.57 -0.75 -0.12
N TRP A 101 -14.74 -1.71 0.30
CA TRP A 101 -14.06 -1.66 1.59
C TRP A 101 -13.12 -0.45 1.71
N ILE A 102 -12.32 -0.16 0.68
CA ILE A 102 -11.39 0.99 0.65
C ILE A 102 -12.13 2.32 0.87
N THR A 103 -13.37 2.45 0.41
CA THR A 103 -14.18 3.66 0.55
C THR A 103 -14.91 3.80 1.89
N THR A 104 -14.82 2.80 2.77
CA THR A 104 -15.45 2.89 4.10
C THR A 104 -14.69 3.85 5.03
N PRO A 105 -15.36 4.54 5.97
CA PRO A 105 -14.67 5.33 6.99
C PRO A 105 -13.63 4.51 7.78
N VAL A 106 -12.49 5.12 8.08
CA VAL A 106 -11.55 4.55 9.07
C VAL A 106 -12.11 4.85 10.47
N VAL A 107 -12.26 3.82 11.29
CA VAL A 107 -12.82 3.94 12.65
C VAL A 107 -11.84 3.33 13.66
N PRO A 108 -11.42 4.09 14.70
CA PRO A 108 -11.70 5.51 14.90
C PRO A 108 -11.06 6.38 13.80
N ALA A 109 -11.60 7.58 13.59
CA ALA A 109 -10.99 8.53 12.66
C ALA A 109 -9.53 8.81 13.09
N PRO A 110 -8.57 8.84 12.16
CA PRO A 110 -7.18 9.17 12.49
C PRO A 110 -7.09 10.56 13.12
N GLN A 111 -6.29 10.71 14.17
CA GLN A 111 -6.05 11.98 14.83
C GLN A 111 -4.57 12.34 14.80
N TRP A 112 -4.30 13.63 14.63
CA TRP A 112 -2.97 14.22 14.75
C TRP A 112 -3.12 15.59 15.40
N LEU A 113 -2.87 15.63 16.71
CA LEU A 113 -3.08 16.81 17.55
C LEU A 113 -1.80 17.61 17.69
N GLU A 114 -1.91 18.82 18.22
CA GLU A 114 -0.75 19.68 18.50
C GLU A 114 0.30 18.98 19.38
N ALA A 115 -0.16 18.20 20.36
CA ALA A 115 0.72 17.41 21.22
C ALA A 115 1.53 16.39 20.41
N ASP A 116 0.92 15.73 19.43
CA ASP A 116 1.58 14.74 18.56
C ASP A 116 2.61 15.42 17.63
N ILE A 117 2.27 16.59 17.09
CA ILE A 117 3.20 17.42 16.29
C ILE A 117 4.42 17.81 17.13
N ARG A 118 4.21 18.23 18.39
CA ARG A 118 5.31 18.62 19.27
C ARG A 118 6.16 17.42 19.69
N ALA A 119 5.52 16.27 19.97
CA ALA A 119 6.19 15.05 20.39
C ALA A 119 7.01 14.40 19.27
N SER A 120 6.56 14.52 18.01
CA SER A 120 7.27 13.99 16.84
C SER A 120 8.44 14.87 16.36
N ARG A 121 8.60 16.06 16.94
CA ARG A 121 9.60 17.03 16.50
C ARG A 121 10.99 16.65 16.98
N GLU A 122 11.85 16.29 16.04
CA GLU A 122 13.29 16.13 16.25
C GLU A 122 14.06 17.32 15.67
N GLU A 123 15.06 17.80 16.40
CA GLU A 123 15.97 18.86 15.94
C GLU A 123 17.42 18.44 16.10
N ASN A 124 18.24 18.76 15.09
CA ASN A 124 19.68 18.72 15.26
C ASN A 124 20.13 19.90 16.14
N PRO A 125 20.67 19.66 17.36
CA PRO A 125 21.04 20.73 18.28
C PRO A 125 22.15 21.64 17.71
N ARG A 126 22.98 21.12 16.79
CA ARG A 126 24.09 21.85 16.17
C ARG A 126 23.65 22.71 14.98
N ALA A 127 22.40 22.62 14.54
CA ALA A 127 21.91 23.34 13.37
C ALA A 127 22.07 24.87 13.50
N ARG A 128 21.99 25.39 14.73
CA ARG A 128 22.14 26.83 15.03
C ARG A 128 23.56 27.34 14.84
N ASP A 129 24.55 26.46 14.95
CA ASP A 129 25.96 26.81 14.87
C ASP A 129 26.49 26.70 13.42
N LEU A 130 25.67 26.22 12.48
CA LEU A 130 26.07 26.03 11.10
C LEU A 130 26.28 27.38 10.38
N PRO A 131 27.33 27.50 9.54
CA PRO A 131 27.60 28.72 8.80
C PRO A 131 26.44 29.09 7.87
N ASN A 132 26.32 30.37 7.55
CA ASN A 132 25.32 30.90 6.62
C ASN A 132 25.81 30.97 5.17
N LYS A 133 26.94 30.31 4.86
CA LYS A 133 27.52 30.22 3.53
C LYS A 133 27.81 28.75 3.20
N PRO A 134 27.69 28.35 1.92
CA PRO A 134 28.14 27.05 1.45
C PRO A 134 29.59 26.75 1.84
N VAL A 135 29.87 25.50 2.20
CA VAL A 135 31.24 24.97 2.41
C VAL A 135 31.78 24.25 1.16
N TRP A 136 31.07 24.40 0.05
CA TRP A 136 31.37 23.87 -1.29
C TRP A 136 31.35 25.03 -2.30
N SER A 137 31.85 24.79 -3.51
CA SER A 137 32.13 25.85 -4.51
C SER A 137 31.17 25.91 -5.69
N ALA A 138 30.19 25.00 -5.81
CA ALA A 138 29.19 25.04 -6.87
C ALA A 138 28.29 26.29 -6.78
N ASP A 139 27.60 26.65 -7.86
CA ASP A 139 26.59 27.71 -7.86
C ASP A 139 25.38 27.29 -7.01
N PRO A 140 25.06 27.99 -5.90
CA PRO A 140 23.92 27.64 -5.07
C PRO A 140 22.57 27.70 -5.78
N MET A 141 22.48 28.45 -6.88
CA MET A 141 21.26 28.58 -7.69
C MET A 141 21.17 27.53 -8.80
N ASN A 142 22.22 26.73 -9.02
CA ASN A 142 22.25 25.63 -9.98
C ASN A 142 22.58 24.31 -9.28
N LEU A 143 21.74 23.92 -8.32
CA LEU A 143 21.86 22.66 -7.59
C LEU A 143 20.69 21.73 -7.89
N PHE A 144 20.98 20.43 -7.93
CA PHE A 144 19.95 19.40 -7.96
C PHE A 144 19.92 18.68 -6.62
N LEU A 145 18.72 18.50 -6.07
CA LEU A 145 18.49 17.51 -5.02
C LEU A 145 17.80 16.29 -5.61
N VAL A 146 18.54 15.19 -5.62
CA VAL A 146 18.08 13.90 -6.14
C VAL A 146 17.62 13.06 -4.97
N VAL A 147 16.30 12.82 -4.88
CA VAL A 147 15.74 11.83 -3.95
C VAL A 147 15.96 10.45 -4.56
N GLU A 148 16.78 9.64 -3.89
CA GLU A 148 17.15 8.31 -4.38
C GLU A 148 16.07 7.29 -4.06
N ALA A 149 15.75 6.44 -5.04
CA ALA A 149 14.80 5.36 -4.84
C ALA A 149 15.48 4.17 -4.12
N GLY A 150 14.84 3.67 -3.07
CA GLY A 150 15.13 2.35 -2.51
C GLY A 150 15.89 2.32 -1.18
N ASP A 151 16.65 3.36 -0.82
CA ASP A 151 17.45 3.32 0.41
C ASP A 151 17.40 4.60 1.28
N HIS A 152 16.43 5.48 1.03
CA HIS A 152 16.15 6.66 1.85
C HIS A 152 17.34 7.62 1.96
N HIS A 153 17.86 8.06 0.81
CA HIS A 153 18.90 9.08 0.75
C HIS A 153 18.52 10.21 -0.20
N VAL A 154 19.16 11.35 0.02
CA VAL A 154 19.16 12.47 -0.91
C VAL A 154 20.60 12.80 -1.26
N SER A 155 20.86 13.01 -2.55
CA SER A 155 22.11 13.52 -3.07
C SER A 155 21.96 14.97 -3.49
N LEU A 156 22.81 15.83 -2.95
CA LEU A 156 23.07 17.18 -3.45
C LEU A 156 24.08 17.07 -4.59
N VAL A 157 23.71 17.56 -5.76
CA VAL A 157 24.49 17.43 -7.00
C VAL A 157 24.75 18.82 -7.59
N ASP A 158 25.99 19.05 -8.02
CA ASP A 158 26.41 20.22 -8.79
C ASP A 158 25.70 20.22 -10.15
N GLY A 159 24.95 21.26 -10.47
CA GLY A 159 24.18 21.34 -11.72
C GLY A 159 24.99 21.65 -12.96
N ASP A 160 26.23 22.14 -12.84
CA ASP A 160 27.12 22.36 -13.98
C ASP A 160 27.88 21.08 -14.33
N ARG A 161 28.30 20.32 -13.31
CA ARG A 161 29.17 19.14 -13.47
C ARG A 161 28.45 17.80 -13.37
N PHE A 162 27.23 17.79 -12.81
CA PHE A 162 26.47 16.59 -12.46
C PHE A 162 27.21 15.65 -11.51
N GLU A 163 28.05 16.19 -10.63
CA GLU A 163 28.81 15.44 -9.63
C GLU A 163 28.15 15.55 -8.25
N PRO A 164 28.04 14.46 -7.47
CA PRO A 164 27.55 14.52 -6.09
C PRO A 164 28.48 15.35 -5.20
N ILE A 165 27.93 16.38 -4.57
CA ILE A 165 28.59 17.19 -3.54
C ILE A 165 28.47 16.51 -2.17
N HIS A 166 27.27 16.02 -1.85
CA HIS A 166 27.00 15.35 -0.59
C HIS A 166 25.81 14.40 -0.70
N ARG A 167 25.87 13.28 0.00
CA ARG A 167 24.78 12.31 0.11
C ARG A 167 24.46 12.09 1.59
N PHE A 168 23.19 12.22 1.95
CA PHE A 168 22.76 12.13 3.34
C PHE A 168 21.48 11.31 3.49
N PRO A 169 21.29 10.64 4.63
CA PRO A 169 20.09 9.87 4.90
C PRO A 169 18.88 10.80 5.01
N SER A 170 17.75 10.36 4.46
CA SER A 170 16.46 11.03 4.56
C SER A 170 15.49 10.24 5.42
N ARG A 171 14.34 10.86 5.73
CA ARG A 171 13.18 10.11 6.23
C ARG A 171 12.62 9.18 5.15
N PHE A 172 11.76 8.27 5.59
CA PHE A 172 11.07 7.32 4.74
C PHE A 172 10.21 8.04 3.68
N ALA A 173 10.13 7.45 2.49
CA ALA A 173 9.20 7.83 1.42
C ALA A 173 9.03 9.34 1.17
N LEU A 174 10.14 10.08 0.98
CA LEU A 174 10.06 11.46 0.50
C LEU A 174 9.26 11.54 -0.81
N HIS A 175 8.39 12.54 -0.92
CA HIS A 175 7.53 12.73 -2.07
C HIS A 175 7.24 14.19 -2.37
N GLY A 176 7.06 14.48 -3.66
CA GLY A 176 6.96 15.84 -4.17
C GLY A 176 8.33 16.47 -4.41
N GLY A 177 8.31 17.65 -5.02
CA GLY A 177 9.53 18.42 -5.26
C GLY A 177 9.99 19.13 -3.99
N PRO A 178 11.31 19.17 -3.69
CA PRO A 178 11.85 19.95 -2.60
C PRO A 178 11.41 21.41 -2.68
N LYS A 179 11.17 22.03 -1.52
CA LYS A 179 10.82 23.44 -1.40
C LYS A 179 11.94 24.18 -0.71
N PHE A 180 12.25 25.38 -1.18
CA PHE A 180 13.40 26.13 -0.71
C PHE A 180 12.95 27.42 -0.02
N THR A 181 13.75 27.91 0.92
CA THR A 181 13.67 29.31 1.30
C THR A 181 14.02 30.20 0.09
N PRO A 182 13.56 31.47 0.06
CA PRO A 182 13.85 32.38 -1.06
C PRO A 182 15.35 32.57 -1.31
N ASP A 183 16.18 32.45 -0.28
CA ASP A 183 17.65 32.54 -0.36
C ASP A 183 18.34 31.21 -0.67
N GLY A 184 17.57 30.13 -0.89
CA GLY A 184 18.07 28.79 -1.20
C GLY A 184 18.77 28.08 -0.04
N ARG A 185 18.87 28.70 1.15
CA ARG A 185 19.65 28.16 2.29
C ARG A 185 19.05 26.90 2.88
N PHE A 186 17.72 26.86 3.03
CA PHE A 186 17.01 25.72 3.59
C PHE A 186 16.18 25.04 2.54
N VAL A 187 16.15 23.72 2.62
CA VAL A 187 15.26 22.87 1.83
C VAL A 187 14.32 22.12 2.75
N PHE A 188 13.09 21.97 2.30
CA PHE A 188 12.02 21.26 2.95
C PHE A 188 11.53 20.14 2.03
N PHE A 189 11.39 18.96 2.61
CA PHE A 189 10.82 17.80 1.94
C PHE A 189 9.52 17.43 2.63
N GLY A 190 8.55 16.99 1.84
CA GLY A 190 7.40 16.25 2.36
C GLY A 190 7.68 14.75 2.22
N SER A 191 7.25 13.95 3.19
CA SER A 191 7.16 12.51 3.06
C SER A 191 5.70 12.08 2.87
N ARG A 192 5.49 10.85 2.43
CA ARG A 192 4.14 10.28 2.24
C ARG A 192 3.43 9.95 3.55
N ASP A 193 4.18 9.74 4.62
CA ASP A 193 3.70 9.36 5.95
C ASP A 193 3.43 10.56 6.87
N GLY A 194 3.71 11.79 6.42
CA GLY A 194 3.52 13.03 7.18
C GLY A 194 4.71 13.40 8.05
#